data_AF-A0A7G2S7L6-F1
#
_entry.id   AF-A0A7G2S7L6-F1
#
_cell.length_a   1.000
_cell.length_b   1.000
_cell.length_c   1.000
_cell.angle_alpha   90.00
_cell.angle_beta   90.00
_cell.angle_gamma   90.00
#
_symmetry.space_group_name_H-M   'P 1'
#
loop_
_entity.id
_entity.type
_entity.pdbx_description
1 polymer ?
#
loop_
_entity_poly.entity_id
_entity_poly.type
_entity_poly.pdbx_seq_one_letter_code
_entity_poly.pdbx_strand_id
1 'polypeptide(L)'
;MQTKAAAGQHSGGIKVRICIVTGLLIPALAFAETATDNSCPTLVSAAFTTAVEEREPLAQLTTAPLSVNELLFFTAIQDGNGEQLHHTWSYNGEPIVDVPLAVGSDYWRTWSSKTFAGLDLAPGGQWQVNVSTESGCELGNWTLTLTDDNAATQSPAPAASTPPASEKTSETPLKTPPEKAKGDAVDLSENYAVIRQLLDLGDTRAAKVAIRRARQLTANPQQLAELDTLAADNEAFAQLDKLIRQRDVHGARELMQTLVISISPDSPVYPALQSRHRLLKRLEGNERDTVFQAASSP
;
A
#
# COMPACT_ATOMS: atom_id res chain seq x y z
N MET A 1 2.29 50.35 -51.21
CA MET A 1 1.37 49.25 -51.55
C MET A 1 -0.05 49.79 -51.43
N GLN A 2 -0.88 49.50 -52.43
CA GLN A 2 -2.01 50.32 -52.86
C GLN A 2 -3.22 50.29 -51.92
N THR A 3 -3.77 51.47 -51.65
CA THR A 3 -5.16 51.73 -51.27
C THR A 3 -6.04 51.80 -52.52
N LYS A 4 -7.21 51.14 -52.51
CA LYS A 4 -8.29 51.34 -53.50
C LYS A 4 -9.63 51.13 -52.79
N ALA A 5 -10.33 52.23 -52.46
CA ALA A 5 -11.51 52.80 -53.14
C ALA A 5 -12.76 51.92 -52.98
N ALA A 6 -13.73 52.31 -52.15
CA ALA A 6 -14.82 53.27 -52.42
C ALA A 6 -15.97 52.66 -53.24
N ALA A 7 -17.18 52.65 -52.66
CA ALA A 7 -18.43 53.13 -53.26
C ALA A 7 -19.61 52.71 -52.37
N GLY A 8 -20.45 53.68 -52.03
CA GLY A 8 -21.73 53.44 -51.40
C GLY A 8 -22.89 53.39 -52.41
N GLN A 9 -24.07 53.23 -51.80
CA GLN A 9 -25.36 53.81 -52.13
C GLN A 9 -26.41 53.05 -52.96
N HIS A 10 -27.62 53.08 -52.36
CA HIS A 10 -28.98 53.09 -52.93
C HIS A 10 -29.48 51.78 -53.57
N SER A 11 -30.76 51.40 -53.52
CA SER A 11 -32.00 51.87 -52.88
C SER A 11 -33.07 50.86 -53.32
N GLY A 12 -34.12 50.64 -52.52
CA GLY A 12 -35.43 50.28 -53.09
C GLY A 12 -36.16 49.09 -52.46
N GLY A 13 -37.29 49.40 -51.83
CA GLY A 13 -38.56 48.74 -52.16
C GLY A 13 -39.03 47.58 -51.28
N ILE A 14 -39.74 47.94 -50.21
CA ILE A 14 -41.00 47.38 -49.69
C ILE A 14 -41.37 45.94 -50.13
N LYS A 15 -41.54 45.05 -49.15
CA LYS A 15 -42.67 44.10 -49.10
C LYS A 15 -42.90 43.63 -47.66
N VAL A 16 -43.96 44.19 -47.06
CA VAL A 16 -44.59 43.69 -45.84
C VAL A 16 -45.04 42.25 -46.10
N ARG A 17 -44.53 41.30 -45.31
CA ARG A 17 -45.09 39.95 -45.18
C ARG A 17 -45.30 39.66 -43.72
N ILE A 18 -46.56 39.83 -43.33
CA ILE A 18 -47.20 39.30 -42.13
C ILE A 18 -46.93 37.78 -42.11
N CYS A 19 -46.15 37.33 -41.15
CA CYS A 19 -46.06 35.93 -40.78
C CYS A 19 -46.61 35.79 -39.36
N ILE A 20 -47.90 35.46 -39.28
CA ILE A 20 -48.52 34.91 -38.08
C ILE A 20 -47.88 33.54 -37.88
N VAL A 21 -46.92 33.43 -36.95
CA VAL A 21 -46.44 32.14 -36.46
C VAL A 21 -47.13 31.92 -35.12
N THR A 22 -48.17 31.10 -35.17
CA THR A 22 -48.87 30.49 -34.05
C THR A 22 -47.87 29.96 -33.02
N GLY A 23 -47.97 30.47 -31.80
CA GLY A 23 -47.22 30.00 -30.65
C GLY A 23 -47.59 28.55 -30.32
N LEU A 24 -46.66 27.64 -30.54
CA LEU A 24 -46.69 26.32 -29.94
C LEU A 24 -46.15 26.48 -28.51
N LEU A 25 -47.07 26.56 -27.56
CA LEU A 25 -46.78 26.56 -26.13
C LEU A 25 -46.21 25.18 -25.76
N ILE A 26 -44.89 25.05 -25.78
CA ILE A 26 -44.20 23.88 -25.23
C ILE A 26 -44.38 23.97 -23.71
N PRO A 27 -45.05 23.01 -23.04
CA PRO A 27 -44.99 22.94 -21.60
C PRO A 27 -43.54 22.62 -21.25
N ALA A 28 -42.85 23.60 -20.66
CA ALA A 28 -41.59 23.37 -20.00
C ALA A 28 -41.87 22.38 -18.86
N LEU A 29 -41.58 21.10 -19.11
CA LEU A 29 -41.32 20.13 -18.04
C LEU A 29 -40.09 20.65 -17.31
N ALA A 30 -40.33 21.47 -16.29
CA ALA A 30 -39.35 21.76 -15.27
C ALA A 30 -39.06 20.42 -14.58
N PHE A 31 -37.97 19.77 -15.00
CA PHE A 31 -37.31 18.79 -14.14
C PHE A 31 -36.89 19.59 -12.91
N ALA A 32 -37.68 19.47 -11.84
CA ALA A 32 -37.22 19.85 -10.52
C ALA A 32 -36.06 18.89 -10.22
N GLU A 33 -34.85 19.34 -10.48
CA GLU A 33 -33.65 18.72 -9.94
C GLU A 33 -33.83 18.77 -8.44
N THR A 34 -34.16 17.62 -7.86
CA THR A 34 -34.18 17.48 -6.41
C THR A 34 -32.73 17.61 -6.00
N ALA A 35 -32.31 18.83 -5.66
CA ALA A 35 -31.10 19.04 -4.90
C ALA A 35 -31.33 18.30 -3.58
N THR A 36 -30.90 17.05 -3.52
CA THR A 36 -30.64 16.40 -2.25
C THR A 36 -29.64 17.29 -1.55
N ASP A 37 -30.09 17.93 -0.47
CA ASP A 37 -29.24 18.66 0.46
C ASP A 37 -28.32 17.62 1.11
N ASN A 38 -27.26 17.24 0.39
CA ASN A 38 -26.27 16.28 0.84
C ASN A 38 -25.38 17.03 1.83
N SER A 39 -25.86 17.16 3.07
CA SER A 39 -25.02 17.59 4.17
C SER A 39 -23.81 16.66 4.24
N CYS A 40 -22.61 17.23 4.32
CA CYS A 40 -21.40 16.45 4.42
C CYS A 40 -21.45 15.53 5.67
N PRO A 41 -20.98 14.27 5.55
CA PRO A 41 -20.83 13.41 6.70
C PRO A 41 -19.95 14.04 7.77
N THR A 42 -20.25 13.76 9.02
CA THR A 42 -19.41 14.20 10.13
C THR A 42 -18.32 13.17 10.39
N LEU A 43 -17.06 13.58 10.30
CA LEU A 43 -15.94 12.73 10.69
C LEU A 43 -15.94 12.51 12.21
N VAL A 44 -16.01 11.25 12.64
CA VAL A 44 -15.96 10.86 14.06
C VAL A 44 -14.53 10.57 14.50
N SER A 45 -13.79 9.82 13.69
CA SER A 45 -12.39 9.47 13.97
C SER A 45 -11.70 8.97 12.72
N ALA A 46 -10.41 9.25 12.57
CA ALA A 46 -9.59 8.61 11.56
C ALA A 46 -8.15 8.49 12.02
N ALA A 47 -7.47 7.42 11.61
CA ALA A 47 -6.10 7.15 12.02
C ALA A 47 -5.38 6.17 11.09
N PHE A 48 -4.07 6.37 10.96
CA PHE A 48 -3.18 5.30 10.51
C PHE A 48 -3.03 4.25 11.62
N THR A 49 -3.04 2.97 11.23
CA THR A 49 -2.84 1.84 12.13
C THR A 49 -2.15 0.68 11.39
N THR A 50 -1.55 -0.25 12.13
CA THR A 50 -1.05 -1.52 11.57
C THR A 50 -2.12 -2.61 11.54
N ALA A 51 -3.20 -2.46 12.29
CA ALA A 51 -4.29 -3.43 12.36
C ALA A 51 -5.61 -2.78 12.79
N VAL A 52 -6.72 -3.39 12.39
CA VAL A 52 -8.07 -3.08 12.88
C VAL A 52 -8.62 -4.34 13.53
N GLU A 53 -8.97 -4.24 14.81
CA GLU A 53 -9.51 -5.33 15.62
C GLU A 53 -10.83 -4.87 16.23
N GLU A 54 -11.85 -5.73 16.24
CA GLU A 54 -13.20 -5.37 16.73
C GLU A 54 -13.77 -4.07 16.12
N ARG A 55 -13.44 -3.82 14.84
CA ARG A 55 -13.79 -2.60 14.08
C ARG A 55 -13.20 -1.30 14.64
N GLU A 56 -12.16 -1.36 15.46
CA GLU A 56 -11.43 -0.20 15.96
C GLU A 56 -9.94 -0.30 15.58
N PRO A 57 -9.24 0.83 15.37
CA PRO A 57 -7.81 0.80 15.09
C PRO A 57 -7.05 0.32 16.34
N LEU A 58 -6.14 -0.64 16.16
CA LEU A 58 -5.30 -1.16 17.24
C LEU A 58 -4.45 -0.05 17.89
N ALA A 59 -3.93 0.87 17.08
CA ALA A 59 -3.20 2.04 17.52
C ALA A 59 -3.38 3.20 16.54
N GLN A 60 -3.17 4.44 17.02
CA GLN A 60 -3.07 5.60 16.16
C GLN A 60 -1.61 5.93 15.92
N LEU A 61 -1.21 5.99 14.65
CA LEU A 61 0.19 6.17 14.25
C LEU A 61 0.39 7.53 13.59
N THR A 62 1.46 8.22 13.98
CA THR A 62 1.98 9.40 13.28
C THR A 62 3.34 9.12 12.63
N THR A 63 3.95 7.99 13.00
CA THR A 63 5.20 7.48 12.43
C THR A 63 5.09 5.97 12.21
N ALA A 64 5.86 5.45 11.25
CA ALA A 64 6.06 4.02 11.08
C ALA A 64 7.50 3.72 10.66
N PRO A 65 8.06 2.55 11.03
CA PRO A 65 9.35 2.12 10.51
C PRO A 65 9.25 1.79 9.01
N LEU A 66 10.36 1.89 8.28
CA LEU A 66 10.45 1.45 6.88
C LEU A 66 10.15 -0.04 6.67
N SER A 67 10.28 -0.88 7.70
CA SER A 67 9.87 -2.29 7.67
C SER A 67 8.37 -2.52 7.69
N VAL A 68 7.54 -1.48 7.86
CA VAL A 68 6.09 -1.66 7.93
C VAL A 68 5.58 -2.33 6.64
N ASN A 69 5.03 -3.53 6.78
CA ASN A 69 4.63 -4.37 5.65
C ASN A 69 3.37 -3.86 4.96
N GLU A 70 2.48 -3.25 5.74
CA GLU A 70 1.18 -2.74 5.35
C GLU A 70 0.74 -1.68 6.35
N LEU A 71 0.18 -0.59 5.85
CA LEU A 71 -0.45 0.43 6.67
C LEU A 71 -1.92 0.47 6.33
N LEU A 72 -2.76 0.53 7.36
CA LEU A 72 -4.18 0.73 7.22
C LEU A 72 -4.50 2.18 7.56
N PHE A 73 -5.48 2.73 6.88
CA PHE A 73 -6.09 4.00 7.26
C PHE A 73 -7.56 3.75 7.59
N PHE A 74 -7.88 3.90 8.87
CA PHE A 74 -9.19 3.72 9.44
C PHE A 74 -9.96 5.05 9.44
N THR A 75 -11.26 4.97 9.15
CA THR A 75 -12.17 6.11 9.18
C THR A 75 -13.52 5.67 9.77
N ALA A 76 -14.05 6.49 10.68
CA ALA A 76 -15.42 6.41 11.16
C ALA A 76 -16.14 7.74 10.90
N ILE A 77 -17.37 7.66 10.39
CA ILE A 77 -18.21 8.82 10.05
C ILE A 77 -19.64 8.65 10.60
N GLN A 78 -20.35 9.77 10.71
CA GLN A 78 -21.79 9.87 10.92
C GLN A 78 -22.45 10.57 9.72
N ASP A 79 -23.74 10.33 9.52
CA ASP A 79 -24.60 10.97 8.51
C ASP A 79 -24.14 10.76 7.05
N GLY A 80 -23.48 9.63 6.74
CA GLY A 80 -22.98 9.33 5.37
C GLY A 80 -23.68 8.18 4.65
N ASN A 81 -24.85 7.74 5.11
CA ASN A 81 -25.53 6.58 4.54
C ASN A 81 -25.84 6.75 3.04
N GLY A 82 -25.48 5.74 2.24
CA GLY A 82 -25.67 5.75 0.80
C GLY A 82 -24.59 6.52 0.03
N GLU A 83 -23.61 7.10 0.72
CA GLU A 83 -22.49 7.78 0.10
C GLU A 83 -21.29 6.85 -0.15
N GLN A 84 -20.35 7.32 -0.96
CA GLN A 84 -19.05 6.70 -1.20
C GLN A 84 -17.95 7.58 -0.58
N LEU A 85 -17.17 7.00 0.33
CA LEU A 85 -15.94 7.59 0.85
C LEU A 85 -14.77 7.26 -0.07
N HIS A 86 -13.84 8.20 -0.18
CA HIS A 86 -12.60 8.05 -0.94
C HIS A 86 -11.42 8.21 0.01
N HIS A 87 -10.54 7.21 0.04
CA HIS A 87 -9.22 7.33 0.66
C HIS A 87 -8.19 7.52 -0.46
N THR A 88 -7.78 8.76 -0.71
CA THR A 88 -6.71 9.08 -1.66
C THR A 88 -5.36 9.00 -0.94
N TRP A 89 -4.60 7.96 -1.26
CA TRP A 89 -3.25 7.72 -0.75
C TRP A 89 -2.22 8.42 -1.62
N SER A 90 -1.31 9.15 -0.98
CA SER A 90 -0.15 9.77 -1.62
C SER A 90 1.14 9.50 -0.85
N TYR A 91 2.26 9.55 -1.57
CA TYR A 91 3.60 9.49 -0.99
C TYR A 91 4.38 10.73 -1.41
N ASN A 92 4.92 11.45 -0.43
CA ASN A 92 5.61 12.74 -0.65
C ASN A 92 4.80 13.73 -1.51
N GLY A 93 3.47 13.72 -1.33
CA GLY A 93 2.56 14.59 -2.08
C GLY A 93 2.17 14.09 -3.48
N GLU A 94 2.75 13.00 -3.98
CA GLU A 94 2.34 12.39 -5.24
C GLU A 94 1.19 11.38 -4.99
N PRO A 95 -0.02 11.60 -5.56
CA PRO A 95 -1.12 10.65 -5.44
C PRO A 95 -0.76 9.30 -6.09
N ILE A 96 -0.93 8.22 -5.34
CA ILE A 96 -0.63 6.86 -5.78
C ILE A 96 -1.89 6.10 -6.13
N VAL A 97 -2.90 6.16 -5.28
CA VAL A 97 -4.15 5.42 -5.49
C VAL A 97 -5.29 6.09 -4.75
N ASP A 98 -6.45 6.12 -5.38
CA ASP A 98 -7.71 6.46 -4.75
C ASP A 98 -8.51 5.18 -4.50
N VAL A 99 -9.00 5.01 -3.27
CA VAL A 99 -9.71 3.81 -2.83
C VAL A 99 -11.15 4.16 -2.46
N PRO A 100 -12.14 3.78 -3.30
CA PRO A 100 -13.54 3.98 -2.99
C PRO A 100 -14.03 2.96 -1.94
N LEU A 101 -14.79 3.44 -0.97
CA LEU A 101 -15.32 2.69 0.17
C LEU A 101 -16.81 3.00 0.32
N ALA A 102 -17.68 2.01 0.13
CA ALA A 102 -19.12 2.20 0.26
C ALA A 102 -19.54 2.40 1.73
N VAL A 103 -20.49 3.31 1.96
CA VAL A 103 -21.08 3.60 3.28
C VAL A 103 -22.48 3.02 3.35
N GLY A 104 -22.68 2.05 4.26
CA GLY A 104 -23.93 1.27 4.33
C GLY A 104 -24.91 1.67 5.44
N SER A 105 -24.55 2.62 6.31
CA SER A 105 -25.42 3.15 7.36
C SER A 105 -24.95 4.52 7.84
N ASP A 106 -25.79 5.23 8.60
CA ASP A 106 -25.50 6.60 9.04
C ASP A 106 -24.21 6.67 9.85
N TYR A 107 -24.06 5.80 10.85
CA TYR A 107 -22.78 5.57 11.50
C TYR A 107 -22.04 4.43 10.79
N TRP A 108 -20.86 4.71 10.25
CA TRP A 108 -20.09 3.71 9.50
C TRP A 108 -18.62 3.73 9.88
N ARG A 109 -18.02 2.54 9.86
CA ARG A 109 -16.57 2.36 10.04
C ARG A 109 -16.03 1.57 8.87
N THR A 110 -14.98 2.06 8.27
CA THR A 110 -14.30 1.46 7.13
C THR A 110 -12.80 1.72 7.21
N TRP A 111 -12.03 1.00 6.39
CA TRP A 111 -10.61 1.23 6.26
C TRP A 111 -10.17 0.81 4.87
N SER A 112 -9.10 1.45 4.39
CA SER A 112 -8.33 0.94 3.26
C SER A 112 -6.93 0.59 3.74
N SER A 113 -6.23 -0.23 2.97
CA SER A 113 -4.85 -0.60 3.27
C SER A 113 -3.94 -0.36 2.08
N LYS A 114 -2.68 -0.05 2.38
CA LYS A 114 -1.65 0.06 1.38
C LYS A 114 -0.45 -0.79 1.77
N THR A 115 -0.08 -1.65 0.84
CA THR A 115 1.22 -2.32 0.86
C THR A 115 2.20 -1.51 0.04
N PHE A 116 3.43 -1.42 0.53
CA PHE A 116 4.45 -0.52 -0.04
C PHE A 116 5.54 -1.25 -0.82
N ALA A 117 5.31 -2.54 -1.11
CA ALA A 117 6.24 -3.37 -1.84
C ALA A 117 6.49 -2.81 -3.26
N GLY A 118 7.75 -2.53 -3.58
CA GLY A 118 8.16 -2.03 -4.90
C GLY A 118 8.25 -0.51 -5.02
N LEU A 119 7.96 0.23 -3.95
CA LEU A 119 8.21 1.67 -3.88
C LEU A 119 9.61 1.95 -3.31
N ASP A 120 10.25 3.01 -3.82
CA ASP A 120 11.51 3.51 -3.28
C ASP A 120 11.23 4.41 -2.07
N LEU A 121 11.10 3.78 -0.91
CA LEU A 121 10.84 4.46 0.36
C LEU A 121 12.15 4.86 1.03
N ALA A 122 12.18 6.07 1.58
CA ALA A 122 13.31 6.61 2.30
C ALA A 122 12.88 7.09 3.71
N PRO A 123 13.79 7.09 4.69
CA PRO A 123 13.52 7.74 5.98
C PRO A 123 13.13 9.20 5.77
N GLY A 124 12.15 9.68 6.54
CA GLY A 124 11.56 11.01 6.36
C GLY A 124 10.53 11.10 5.25
N GLY A 125 10.38 10.06 4.42
CA GLY A 125 9.28 9.98 3.45
C GLY A 125 7.93 10.03 4.15
N GLN A 126 6.95 10.66 3.53
CA GLN A 126 5.65 10.91 4.14
C GLN A 126 4.55 10.19 3.37
N TRP A 127 3.76 9.42 4.08
CA TRP A 127 2.49 8.91 3.60
C TRP A 127 1.39 9.88 3.96
N GLN A 128 0.53 10.20 3.01
CA GLN A 128 -0.68 10.95 3.29
C GLN A 128 -1.93 10.22 2.83
N VAL A 129 -3.01 10.40 3.58
CA VAL A 129 -4.35 10.01 3.18
C VAL A 129 -5.24 11.23 3.27
N ASN A 130 -5.86 11.59 2.15
CA ASN A 130 -6.99 12.50 2.13
C ASN A 130 -8.28 11.67 2.14
N VAL A 131 -9.23 12.08 2.99
CA VAL A 131 -10.56 11.48 3.06
C VAL A 131 -11.54 12.47 2.49
N SER A 132 -12.21 12.05 1.43
CA SER A 132 -13.27 12.83 0.79
C SER A 132 -14.48 11.94 0.49
N THR A 133 -15.55 12.56 -0.01
CA THR A 133 -16.75 11.85 -0.44
C THR A 133 -17.02 12.10 -1.93
N GLU A 134 -17.82 11.22 -2.54
CA GLU A 134 -18.25 11.39 -3.94
C GLU A 134 -19.07 12.68 -4.16
N SER A 135 -19.75 13.19 -3.12
CA SER A 135 -20.46 14.48 -3.20
C SER A 135 -19.52 15.71 -3.14
N GLY A 136 -18.21 15.50 -2.96
CA GLY A 136 -17.19 16.53 -2.93
C GLY A 136 -16.89 17.09 -1.54
N CYS A 137 -17.34 16.43 -0.48
CA CYS A 137 -17.00 16.82 0.88
C CYS A 137 -15.57 16.38 1.23
N GLU A 138 -14.75 17.32 1.68
CA GLU A 138 -13.40 17.05 2.18
C GLU A 138 -13.45 16.86 3.71
N LEU A 139 -13.22 15.64 4.18
CA LEU A 139 -13.33 15.28 5.60
C LEU A 139 -12.00 15.43 6.35
N GLY A 140 -10.87 15.41 5.64
CA GLY A 140 -9.58 15.76 6.22
C GLY A 140 -8.36 15.20 5.48
N ASN A 141 -7.18 15.47 6.04
CA ASN A 141 -5.91 14.95 5.57
C ASN A 141 -5.05 14.51 6.76
N TRP A 142 -4.43 13.34 6.63
CA TRP A 142 -3.55 12.76 7.64
C TRP A 142 -2.21 12.44 7.03
N THR A 143 -1.15 12.67 7.80
CA THR A 143 0.22 12.39 7.41
C THR A 143 0.88 11.46 8.41
N LEU A 144 1.63 10.47 7.90
CA LEU A 144 2.50 9.60 8.65
C LEU A 144 3.92 9.71 8.10
N THR A 145 4.90 9.90 8.99
CA THR A 145 6.31 9.99 8.59
C THR A 145 7.00 8.64 8.76
N LEU A 146 7.68 8.19 7.70
CA LEU A 146 8.52 7.01 7.75
C LEU A 146 9.80 7.31 8.52
N THR A 147 10.14 6.39 9.41
CA THR A 147 11.33 6.45 10.26
C THR A 147 12.24 5.28 9.93
N ASP A 148 13.53 5.43 10.21
CA ASP A 148 14.43 4.29 10.20
C ASP A 148 13.92 3.22 11.18
N ASP A 149 14.09 1.94 10.83
CA ASP A 149 13.67 0.84 11.72
C ASP A 149 14.42 0.83 13.06
N ASN A 150 15.58 1.47 13.10
CA ASN A 150 16.38 1.63 14.31
C ASN A 150 16.00 2.90 15.12
N ALA A 151 15.07 3.73 14.64
CA ALA A 151 14.63 4.94 15.33
C ALA A 151 13.62 4.67 16.46
N ALA A 152 13.21 3.42 16.68
CA ALA A 152 12.45 3.00 17.84
C ALA A 152 13.33 2.89 19.12
N THR A 153 14.17 3.90 19.35
CA THR A 153 14.59 4.27 20.69
C THR A 153 14.64 5.79 20.72
N GLN A 154 13.71 6.37 21.48
CA GLN A 154 13.56 7.79 21.79
C GLN A 154 12.60 8.56 20.87
N SER A 155 11.31 8.58 21.27
CA SER A 155 10.57 9.83 21.25
C SER A 155 10.58 10.42 22.67
N PRO A 156 10.99 11.70 22.85
CA PRO A 156 11.03 12.34 24.15
C PRO A 156 9.62 12.80 24.58
N ALA A 157 9.12 12.26 25.68
CA ALA A 157 8.06 12.91 26.45
C ALA A 157 8.64 14.14 27.19
N PRO A 158 7.92 15.26 27.28
CA PRO A 158 8.45 16.51 27.82
C PRO A 158 8.53 16.51 29.36
N ALA A 159 9.72 16.88 29.84
CA ALA A 159 10.04 17.60 31.06
C ALA A 159 9.42 17.17 32.42
N ALA A 160 10.27 16.57 33.26
CA ALA A 160 10.48 17.07 34.62
C ALA A 160 11.95 16.87 35.03
N SER A 161 12.53 17.96 35.52
CA SER A 161 13.95 18.24 35.76
C SER A 161 14.63 17.33 36.79
N THR A 162 15.93 17.04 36.59
CA THR A 162 17.08 17.42 37.47
C THR A 162 18.39 16.81 36.94
N PRO A 163 19.48 17.59 36.79
CA PRO A 163 20.85 17.13 37.07
C PRO A 163 21.59 18.12 37.99
N PRO A 164 22.84 17.88 38.50
CA PRO A 164 23.83 16.87 38.10
C PRO A 164 24.67 16.21 39.26
N ALA A 165 25.64 15.37 38.83
CA ALA A 165 26.98 15.11 39.39
C ALA A 165 27.22 13.77 40.14
N SER A 166 27.99 12.85 39.51
CA SER A 166 29.45 12.76 39.70
C SER A 166 30.11 11.61 38.92
N GLU A 167 31.26 11.92 38.34
CA GLU A 167 32.19 11.05 37.61
C GLU A 167 32.94 10.06 38.52
N LYS A 168 33.31 8.87 38.03
CA LYS A 168 34.70 8.47 37.70
C LYS A 168 34.89 6.96 37.49
N THR A 169 35.50 6.65 36.35
CA THR A 169 36.67 5.78 36.10
C THR A 169 36.74 4.38 36.74
N SER A 170 36.86 3.36 35.89
CA SER A 170 37.88 2.32 36.04
C SER A 170 38.26 1.73 34.68
N GLU A 171 39.57 1.72 34.44
CA GLU A 171 40.27 1.29 33.22
C GLU A 171 40.34 -0.24 33.08
N THR A 172 40.45 -0.66 31.83
CA THR A 172 40.74 -2.00 31.29
C THR A 172 42.12 -2.54 31.74
N PRO A 173 42.42 -3.85 31.50
CA PRO A 173 43.45 -4.10 30.47
C PRO A 173 43.17 -5.27 29.51
N LEU A 174 43.40 -5.01 28.21
CA LEU A 174 43.52 -5.97 27.10
C LEU A 174 44.74 -6.90 27.27
N LYS A 175 44.67 -8.12 26.71
CA LYS A 175 45.70 -8.76 25.83
C LYS A 175 45.06 -9.89 24.99
N THR A 176 45.31 -10.20 23.72
CA THR A 176 45.91 -9.58 22.51
C THR A 176 45.65 -10.56 21.32
N PRO A 177 45.17 -10.12 20.15
CA PRO A 177 45.20 -10.85 18.84
C PRO A 177 46.63 -10.80 18.22
N PRO A 178 47.03 -11.59 17.17
CA PRO A 178 46.30 -11.62 15.89
C PRO A 178 46.46 -12.90 15.02
N GLU A 179 45.48 -13.18 14.14
CA GLU A 179 45.79 -13.87 12.88
C GLU A 179 44.94 -13.29 11.73
N LYS A 180 45.63 -12.87 10.66
CA LYS A 180 45.11 -12.12 9.51
C LYS A 180 44.73 -13.05 8.36
N ALA A 181 43.61 -12.77 7.70
CA ALA A 181 43.37 -12.67 6.24
C ALA A 181 41.91 -13.03 5.94
N LYS A 182 41.01 -12.09 5.59
CA LYS A 182 40.88 -11.53 4.24
C LYS A 182 40.16 -10.18 4.35
N GLY A 183 40.75 -9.13 3.78
CA GLY A 183 40.13 -7.79 3.74
C GLY A 183 38.77 -7.82 3.03
N ASP A 184 37.90 -6.91 3.43
CA ASP A 184 36.62 -6.54 2.78
C ASP A 184 35.35 -7.34 3.16
N ALA A 185 35.41 -8.34 4.05
CA ALA A 185 34.20 -9.00 4.55
C ALA A 185 33.68 -8.30 5.83
N VAL A 186 32.61 -7.53 5.69
CA VAL A 186 31.81 -7.07 6.85
C VAL A 186 31.13 -8.29 7.46
N ASP A 187 31.12 -8.39 8.79
CA ASP A 187 30.37 -9.43 9.48
C ASP A 187 28.87 -9.17 9.33
N LEU A 188 28.20 -10.05 8.59
CA LEU A 188 26.77 -10.01 8.33
C LEU A 188 26.04 -11.19 8.98
N SER A 189 26.66 -11.88 9.93
CA SER A 189 26.12 -13.10 10.54
C SER A 189 24.71 -12.91 11.10
N GLU A 190 24.48 -11.83 11.85
CA GLU A 190 23.15 -11.48 12.38
C GLU A 190 22.14 -11.19 11.26
N ASN A 191 22.54 -10.44 10.23
CA ASN A 191 21.68 -10.14 9.08
C ASN A 191 21.26 -11.42 8.35
N TYR A 192 22.19 -12.34 8.10
CA TYR A 192 21.88 -13.62 7.47
C TYR A 192 20.97 -14.48 8.35
N ALA A 193 21.13 -14.45 9.68
CA ALA A 193 20.24 -15.16 10.60
C ALA A 193 18.80 -14.65 10.49
N VAL A 194 18.61 -13.33 10.51
CA VAL A 194 17.30 -12.69 10.34
C VAL A 194 16.70 -13.02 8.98
N ILE A 195 17.47 -12.89 7.88
CA ILE A 195 17.00 -13.20 6.52
C ILE A 195 16.54 -14.65 6.44
N ARG A 196 17.32 -15.61 6.96
CA ARG A 196 16.95 -17.03 6.95
C ARG A 196 15.66 -17.30 7.70
N GLN A 197 15.48 -16.70 8.88
CA GLN A 197 14.26 -16.84 9.66
C GLN A 197 13.03 -16.29 8.91
N LEU A 198 13.15 -15.13 8.26
CA LEU A 198 12.04 -14.54 7.50
C LEU A 198 11.66 -15.40 6.28
N LEU A 199 12.65 -15.96 5.58
CA LEU A 199 12.43 -16.84 4.44
C LEU A 199 11.80 -18.18 4.86
N ASP A 200 12.21 -18.74 6.00
CA ASP A 200 11.65 -19.97 6.57
C ASP A 200 10.16 -19.82 6.91
N LEU A 201 9.81 -18.68 7.53
CA LEU A 201 8.42 -18.31 7.81
C LEU A 201 7.62 -17.99 6.53
N GLY A 202 8.31 -17.73 5.42
CA GLY A 202 7.72 -17.29 4.17
C GLY A 202 7.24 -15.83 4.18
N ASP A 203 7.82 -14.98 5.04
CA ASP A 203 7.57 -13.53 5.00
C ASP A 203 8.40 -12.89 3.88
N THR A 204 7.87 -13.00 2.66
CA THR A 204 8.56 -12.57 1.45
C THR A 204 8.85 -11.07 1.38
N ARG A 205 8.03 -10.26 2.06
CA ARG A 205 8.17 -8.80 2.05
C ARG A 205 9.27 -8.37 3.02
N ALA A 206 9.23 -8.85 4.26
CA ALA A 206 10.25 -8.56 5.25
C ALA A 206 11.63 -9.10 4.79
N ALA A 207 11.66 -10.31 4.22
CA ALA A 207 12.90 -10.88 3.70
C ALA A 207 13.51 -10.03 2.57
N LYS A 208 12.69 -9.52 1.64
CA LYS A 208 13.15 -8.61 0.56
C LYS A 208 13.82 -7.35 1.11
N VAL A 209 13.26 -6.76 2.17
CA VAL A 209 13.82 -5.57 2.83
C VAL A 209 15.14 -5.91 3.54
N ALA A 210 15.15 -7.00 4.32
CA ALA A 210 16.33 -7.44 5.05
C ALA A 210 17.52 -7.75 4.11
N ILE A 211 17.26 -8.42 2.98
CA ILE A 211 18.27 -8.71 1.95
C ILE A 211 18.80 -7.42 1.33
N ARG A 212 17.92 -6.47 0.97
CA ARG A 212 18.33 -5.18 0.41
C ARG A 212 19.29 -4.44 1.34
N ARG A 213 19.01 -4.43 2.65
CA ARG A 213 19.87 -3.79 3.65
C ARG A 213 21.20 -4.50 3.80
N ALA A 214 21.21 -5.83 3.89
CA ALA A 214 22.44 -6.61 3.98
C ALA A 214 23.38 -6.34 2.78
N ARG A 215 22.83 -6.16 1.57
CA ARG A 215 23.62 -5.79 0.39
C ARG A 215 24.30 -4.43 0.49
N GLN A 216 23.67 -3.46 1.17
CA GLN A 216 24.27 -2.12 1.36
C GLN A 216 25.44 -2.14 2.34
N LEU A 217 25.56 -3.18 3.16
CA LEU A 217 26.58 -3.31 4.19
C LEU A 217 27.84 -4.03 3.71
N THR A 218 27.86 -4.62 2.52
CA THR A 218 29.02 -5.35 2.01
C THR A 218 29.32 -5.06 0.55
N ALA A 219 30.61 -4.98 0.23
CA ALA A 219 31.12 -4.96 -1.14
C ALA A 219 31.74 -6.31 -1.54
N ASN A 220 31.69 -7.32 -0.65
CA ASN A 220 32.27 -8.62 -0.89
C ASN A 220 31.46 -9.37 -1.97
N PRO A 221 32.08 -9.79 -3.08
CA PRO A 221 31.36 -10.39 -4.20
C PRO A 221 30.70 -11.73 -3.84
N GLN A 222 31.28 -12.50 -2.92
CA GLN A 222 30.71 -13.77 -2.49
C GLN A 222 29.46 -13.57 -1.63
N GLN A 223 29.50 -12.63 -0.69
CA GLN A 223 28.34 -12.30 0.15
C GLN A 223 27.20 -11.70 -0.70
N LEU A 224 27.54 -10.84 -1.67
CA LEU A 224 26.58 -10.29 -2.61
C LEU A 224 25.92 -11.38 -3.47
N ALA A 225 26.70 -12.33 -4.00
CA ALA A 225 26.17 -13.45 -4.77
C ALA A 225 25.22 -14.32 -3.93
N GLU A 226 25.54 -14.59 -2.66
CA GLU A 226 24.65 -15.31 -1.75
C GLU A 226 23.34 -14.54 -1.51
N LEU A 227 23.43 -13.23 -1.23
CA LEU A 227 22.26 -12.37 -1.05
C LEU A 227 21.39 -12.28 -2.32
N ASP A 228 22.01 -12.30 -3.50
CA ASP A 228 21.32 -12.35 -4.80
C ASP A 228 20.56 -13.67 -4.98
N THR A 229 21.17 -14.81 -4.61
CA THR A 229 20.46 -16.11 -4.61
C THR A 229 19.26 -16.09 -3.67
N LEU A 230 19.43 -15.60 -2.43
CA LEU A 230 18.34 -15.47 -1.47
C LEU A 230 17.22 -14.55 -1.96
N ALA A 231 17.58 -13.46 -2.66
CA ALA A 231 16.61 -12.55 -3.26
C ALA A 231 15.80 -13.22 -4.38
N ALA A 232 16.47 -14.00 -5.23
CA ALA A 232 15.83 -14.70 -6.34
C ALA A 232 14.85 -15.79 -5.83
N ASP A 233 15.28 -16.59 -4.87
CA ASP A 233 14.41 -17.62 -4.24
C ASP A 233 13.18 -16.98 -3.59
N ASN A 234 13.39 -15.86 -2.88
CA ASN A 234 12.33 -15.10 -2.25
C ASN A 234 11.32 -14.53 -3.27
N GLU A 235 11.81 -13.97 -4.38
CA GLU A 235 10.95 -13.41 -5.42
C GLU A 235 10.14 -14.50 -6.12
N ALA A 236 10.77 -15.63 -6.43
CA ALA A 236 10.10 -16.78 -7.03
C ALA A 236 8.97 -17.30 -6.13
N PHE A 237 9.23 -17.39 -4.83
CA PHE A 237 8.20 -17.76 -3.85
C PHE A 237 7.10 -16.69 -3.68
N ALA A 238 7.44 -15.40 -3.77
CA ALA A 238 6.46 -14.32 -3.74
C ALA A 238 5.50 -14.34 -4.95
N GLN A 239 5.99 -14.75 -6.13
CA GLN A 239 5.16 -14.93 -7.32
C GLN A 239 4.14 -16.06 -7.13
N LEU A 240 4.55 -17.17 -6.51
CA LEU A 240 3.65 -18.25 -6.13
C LEU A 240 2.57 -17.77 -5.15
N ASP A 241 2.96 -17.07 -4.08
CA ASP A 241 2.00 -16.53 -3.10
C ASP A 241 1.01 -15.54 -3.75
N LYS A 242 1.45 -14.80 -4.79
CA LYS A 242 0.57 -13.91 -5.57
C LYS A 242 -0.50 -14.70 -6.32
N LEU A 243 -0.15 -15.78 -7.02
CA LEU A 243 -1.10 -16.62 -7.76
C LEU A 243 -2.14 -17.25 -6.81
N ILE A 244 -1.69 -17.72 -5.65
CA ILE A 244 -2.58 -18.26 -4.60
C ILE A 244 -3.57 -17.20 -4.13
N ARG A 245 -3.12 -15.98 -3.83
CA ARG A 245 -4.02 -14.88 -3.42
C ARG A 245 -5.03 -14.50 -4.50
N GLN A 246 -4.62 -14.56 -5.77
CA GLN A 246 -5.48 -14.30 -6.91
C GLN A 246 -6.44 -15.46 -7.23
N ARG A 247 -6.39 -16.55 -6.45
CA ARG A 247 -7.16 -17.78 -6.67
C ARG A 247 -6.85 -18.47 -8.00
N ASP A 248 -5.71 -18.17 -8.61
CA ASP A 248 -5.21 -18.91 -9.77
C ASP A 248 -4.51 -20.19 -9.31
N VAL A 249 -5.33 -21.20 -8.97
CA VAL A 249 -4.84 -22.48 -8.45
C VAL A 249 -4.06 -23.25 -9.52
N HIS A 250 -4.46 -23.15 -10.79
CA HIS A 250 -3.78 -23.81 -11.89
C HIS A 250 -2.38 -23.23 -12.10
N GLY A 251 -2.27 -21.91 -12.28
CA GLY A 251 -0.98 -21.24 -12.44
C GLY A 251 -0.08 -21.44 -11.22
N ALA A 252 -0.64 -21.37 -10.00
CA ALA A 252 0.13 -21.64 -8.79
C ALA A 252 0.71 -23.08 -8.76
N ARG A 253 -0.02 -24.08 -9.28
CA ARG A 253 0.45 -25.47 -9.36
C ARG A 253 1.57 -25.64 -10.37
N GLU A 254 1.43 -25.04 -11.55
CA GLU A 254 2.47 -25.08 -12.59
C GLU A 254 3.77 -24.42 -12.11
N LEU A 255 3.65 -23.24 -11.50
CA LEU A 255 4.80 -22.55 -10.92
C LEU A 255 5.41 -23.38 -9.78
N MET A 256 4.60 -23.94 -8.89
CA MET A 256 5.08 -24.80 -7.80
C MET A 256 5.92 -25.98 -8.29
N GLN A 257 5.51 -26.67 -9.36
CA GLN A 257 6.28 -27.79 -9.92
C GLN A 257 7.66 -27.35 -10.40
N THR A 258 7.73 -26.16 -10.99
CA THR A 258 8.99 -25.56 -11.43
C THR A 258 9.87 -25.20 -10.24
N LEU A 259 9.31 -24.53 -9.23
CA LEU A 259 10.05 -24.06 -8.06
C LEU A 259 10.62 -25.18 -7.20
N VAL A 260 9.90 -26.30 -7.05
CA VAL A 260 10.39 -27.45 -6.27
C VAL A 260 11.62 -28.12 -6.93
N ILE A 261 11.80 -27.95 -8.23
CA ILE A 261 12.96 -28.45 -8.98
C ILE A 261 14.10 -27.44 -8.93
N SER A 262 13.80 -26.15 -9.06
CA SER A 262 14.83 -25.11 -9.21
C SER A 262 15.38 -24.60 -7.88
N ILE A 263 14.59 -24.57 -6.80
CA ILE A 263 15.02 -24.10 -5.49
C ILE A 263 15.63 -25.26 -4.69
N SER A 264 16.87 -25.07 -4.23
CA SER A 264 17.59 -26.07 -3.44
C SER A 264 16.85 -26.43 -2.15
N PRO A 265 16.87 -27.71 -1.72
CA PRO A 265 16.39 -28.10 -0.39
C PRO A 265 17.09 -27.38 0.77
N ASP A 266 18.32 -26.90 0.56
CA ASP A 266 19.08 -26.14 1.56
C ASP A 266 18.72 -24.64 1.58
N SER A 267 17.88 -24.19 0.65
CA SER A 267 17.40 -22.81 0.63
C SER A 267 16.51 -22.55 1.85
N PRO A 268 16.68 -21.43 2.56
CA PRO A 268 15.83 -21.08 3.70
C PRO A 268 14.36 -20.83 3.29
N VAL A 269 14.06 -20.64 2.00
CA VAL A 269 12.67 -20.53 1.50
C VAL A 269 11.97 -21.89 1.41
N TYR A 270 12.74 -22.98 1.37
CA TYR A 270 12.22 -24.33 1.09
C TYR A 270 11.12 -24.79 2.06
N PRO A 271 11.18 -24.55 3.38
CA PRO A 271 10.10 -24.95 4.30
C PRO A 271 8.77 -24.22 4.02
N ALA A 272 8.84 -22.94 3.68
CA ALA A 272 7.69 -22.17 3.26
C ALA A 272 7.11 -22.72 1.93
N LEU A 273 7.97 -23.03 0.96
CA LEU A 273 7.59 -23.65 -0.33
C LEU A 273 6.86 -24.97 -0.13
N GLN A 274 7.37 -25.87 0.71
CA GLN A 274 6.73 -27.15 1.04
C GLN A 274 5.36 -26.98 1.71
N SER A 275 5.20 -25.94 2.53
CA SER A 275 3.92 -25.62 3.16
C SER A 275 2.87 -25.19 2.12
N ARG A 276 3.26 -24.38 1.13
CA ARG A 276 2.37 -24.02 -0.01
C ARG A 276 2.08 -25.23 -0.91
N HIS A 277 3.05 -26.12 -1.12
CA HIS A 277 2.85 -27.33 -1.92
C HIS A 277 1.76 -28.25 -1.31
N ARG A 278 1.80 -28.42 0.02
CA ARG A 278 0.76 -29.16 0.75
C ARG A 278 -0.60 -28.48 0.68
N LEU A 279 -0.65 -27.15 0.73
CA LEU A 279 -1.90 -26.39 0.58
C LEU A 279 -2.52 -26.63 -0.81
N LEU A 280 -1.74 -26.49 -1.88
CA LEU A 280 -2.23 -26.66 -3.25
C LEU A 280 -2.76 -28.08 -3.51
N LYS A 281 -2.10 -29.11 -2.96
CA LYS A 281 -2.60 -30.51 -3.01
C LYS A 281 -3.95 -30.69 -2.32
N ARG A 282 -4.20 -30.01 -1.20
CA ARG A 282 -5.51 -30.07 -0.51
C ARG A 282 -6.60 -29.37 -1.30
N LEU A 283 -6.29 -28.22 -1.90
CA LEU A 283 -7.27 -27.49 -2.74
C LEU A 283 -7.73 -28.33 -3.93
N GLU A 284 -6.82 -29.10 -4.55
CA GLU A 284 -7.17 -30.02 -5.63
C GLU A 284 -8.12 -31.15 -5.20
N GLY A 285 -7.91 -31.73 -4.01
CA GLY A 285 -8.81 -32.76 -3.47
C GLY A 285 -10.25 -32.23 -3.34
N ASN A 286 -10.39 -31.03 -2.76
CA ASN A 286 -11.69 -30.38 -2.60
C ASN A 286 -12.34 -29.97 -3.94
N GLU A 287 -11.56 -29.52 -4.94
CA GLU A 287 -12.09 -29.21 -6.27
C GLU A 287 -12.63 -30.47 -6.96
N ARG A 288 -11.92 -31.60 -6.85
CA ARG A 288 -12.40 -32.87 -7.42
C ARG A 288 -13.68 -33.33 -6.72
N ASP A 289 -13.73 -33.28 -5.40
CA ASP A 289 -14.91 -33.70 -4.63
C ASP A 289 -16.15 -32.83 -4.93
N THR A 290 -15.98 -31.51 -5.08
CA THR A 290 -17.09 -30.61 -5.47
C THR A 290 -17.58 -30.85 -6.89
N VAL A 291 -16.69 -31.13 -7.85
CA VAL A 291 -17.07 -31.49 -9.23
C VAL A 291 -17.82 -32.83 -9.27
N PHE A 292 -17.37 -33.84 -8.52
CA PHE A 292 -18.07 -35.13 -8.43
C PHE A 292 -19.45 -35.01 -7.76
N GLN A 293 -19.61 -34.09 -6.80
CA GLN A 293 -20.88 -33.86 -6.12
C GLN A 293 -21.88 -33.04 -6.95
N ALA A 294 -21.39 -32.08 -7.76
CA ALA A 294 -22.21 -31.35 -8.73
C ALA A 294 -22.67 -32.25 -9.90
N ALA A 295 -21.88 -33.23 -10.30
CA ALA A 295 -22.23 -34.20 -11.35
C ALA A 295 -23.17 -35.33 -10.87
N SER A 296 -23.41 -35.45 -9.55
CA SER A 296 -24.23 -36.51 -8.95
C SER A 296 -25.59 -36.01 -8.40
N SER A 297 -25.96 -34.76 -8.66
CA SER A 297 -27.30 -34.25 -8.31
C SER A 297 -28.25 -34.45 -9.50
N PRO A 298 -29.37 -35.18 -9.35
CA PRO A 298 -30.34 -35.45 -10.42
C PRO A 298 -31.17 -34.23 -10.81
#